data_AF-X1DJS0-F1
#
_entry.id   AF-X1DJS0-F1
#
_cell.length_a   1.000
_cell.length_b   1.000
_cell.length_c   1.000
_cell.angle_alpha   90.00
_cell.angle_beta   90.00
_cell.angle_gamma   90.00
#
_symmetry.space_group_name_H-M   'P 1'
#
loop_
_entity.id
_entity.type
_entity.pdbx_description
1 polymer ?
#
loop_
_entity_poly.entity_id
_entity_poly.type
_entity_poly.pdbx_seq_one_letter_code
_entity_poly.pdbx_strand_id
1 'polypeptide(L)'
;YILFDVQKLRDKRTMVFAQSGFGKTNLVKVLLYHIIGDTSYGKLIFDLNGEYFLKGRKTYGLGDIEEQKIKENLVVYSDKRLPHEYKDRFIYKGKVLINMHEHLTVGDILNFSTGFSEVMKSFLLYLEENQVKDFVENINNYVTNPRQLHEKFPDFWDTGTKGEKSARITIAAIRKRIAYLIEEGKGLHSSSSKLIEEVMPYLKQGKTVIVDLSLRDSVDASIISTILVRKLFEHNKEKFTSDNPKDVINTVIFVEEAQNVLSDELVKAAANPFVKTAKEG
;
A
#
# COMPACT_ATOMS: atom_id res chain seq x y z
N TYR A 1 -18.16 17.71 -31.40
CA TYR A 1 -17.35 16.78 -30.58
C TYR A 1 -16.91 17.50 -29.32
N ILE A 2 -16.96 16.83 -28.17
CA ILE A 2 -16.36 17.36 -26.93
C ILE A 2 -14.89 16.97 -26.96
N LEU A 3 -14.00 17.95 -27.07
CA LEU A 3 -12.55 17.74 -26.96
C LEU A 3 -12.18 17.82 -25.48
N PHE A 4 -11.71 16.70 -24.92
CA PHE A 4 -11.26 16.62 -23.54
C PHE A 4 -9.75 16.42 -23.50
N ASP A 5 -9.05 17.37 -22.89
CA ASP A 5 -7.62 17.28 -22.68
C ASP A 5 -7.33 16.50 -21.39
N VAL A 6 -6.88 15.26 -21.55
CA VAL A 6 -6.63 14.33 -20.44
C VAL A 6 -5.47 14.82 -19.56
N GLN A 7 -4.57 15.67 -20.08
CA GLN A 7 -3.47 16.24 -19.30
C GLN A 7 -3.96 17.10 -18.13
N LYS A 8 -5.16 17.68 -18.25
CA LYS A 8 -5.77 18.46 -17.16
C LYS A 8 -6.11 17.64 -15.92
N LEU A 9 -6.15 16.31 -16.03
CA LEU A 9 -6.36 15.40 -14.89
C LEU A 9 -5.10 15.22 -14.03
N ARG A 10 -3.91 15.45 -14.59
CA ARG A 10 -2.64 15.25 -13.90
C ARG A 10 -2.48 16.22 -12.72
N ASP A 11 -2.75 17.49 -12.97
CA ASP A 11 -2.46 18.58 -12.02
C ASP A 11 -3.69 18.99 -11.19
N LYS A 12 -4.76 18.17 -11.21
CA LYS A 12 -6.02 18.47 -10.55
C LYS A 12 -6.62 17.27 -9.84
N ARG A 13 -7.10 17.49 -8.62
CA ARG A 13 -7.94 16.54 -7.89
C ARG A 13 -9.24 16.37 -8.66
N THR A 14 -9.44 15.19 -9.22
CA THR A 14 -10.60 14.86 -10.06
C THR A 14 -11.43 13.79 -9.39
N MET A 15 -12.75 14.01 -9.35
CA MET A 15 -13.71 13.00 -8.90
C MET A 15 -14.64 12.65 -10.05
N VAL A 16 -14.83 11.34 -10.29
CA VAL A 16 -15.74 10.83 -11.32
C VAL A 16 -16.94 10.19 -10.63
N PHE A 17 -18.10 10.85 -10.72
CA PHE A 17 -19.35 10.37 -10.13
C PHE A 17 -20.25 9.74 -11.18
N ALA A 18 -20.71 8.51 -10.90
CA ALA A 18 -21.75 7.84 -11.67
C ALA A 18 -22.41 6.76 -10.79
N GLN A 19 -23.67 6.45 -11.06
CA GLN A 19 -24.32 5.28 -10.47
C GLN A 19 -23.66 3.98 -10.98
N SER A 20 -23.77 2.90 -10.21
CA SER A 20 -23.23 1.60 -10.64
C SER A 20 -23.88 1.15 -11.95
N GLY A 21 -23.07 0.65 -12.88
CA GLY A 21 -23.52 0.24 -14.22
C GLY A 21 -23.59 1.35 -15.28
N PHE A 22 -23.35 2.63 -14.93
CA PHE A 22 -23.42 3.76 -15.88
C PHE A 22 -22.09 4.03 -16.62
N GLY A 23 -21.15 3.08 -16.60
CA GLY A 23 -19.92 3.16 -17.40
C GLY A 23 -18.76 3.94 -16.78
N LYS A 24 -18.80 4.22 -15.46
CA LYS A 24 -17.69 4.85 -14.70
C LYS A 24 -16.35 4.18 -14.98
N THR A 25 -16.26 2.86 -14.78
CA THR A 25 -15.03 2.09 -15.03
C THR A 25 -14.59 2.20 -16.49
N ASN A 26 -15.52 2.13 -17.44
CA ASN A 26 -15.20 2.22 -18.87
C ASN A 26 -14.65 3.60 -19.25
N LEU A 27 -15.22 4.67 -18.70
CA LEU A 27 -14.68 6.03 -18.87
C LEU A 27 -13.24 6.10 -18.35
N VAL A 28 -12.98 5.61 -17.13
CA VAL A 28 -11.62 5.63 -16.56
C VAL A 28 -10.65 4.78 -17.39
N LYS A 29 -11.07 3.59 -17.88
CA LYS A 29 -10.25 2.78 -18.80
C LYS A 29 -9.88 3.53 -20.08
N VAL A 30 -10.82 4.25 -20.69
CA VAL A 30 -10.55 5.06 -21.89
C VAL A 30 -9.57 6.18 -21.57
N LEU A 31 -9.74 6.87 -20.44
CA LEU A 31 -8.79 7.90 -20.00
C LEU A 31 -7.39 7.32 -19.80
N LEU A 32 -7.30 6.18 -19.09
CA LEU A 32 -6.05 5.45 -18.86
C LEU A 32 -5.38 5.01 -20.15
N TYR A 33 -6.14 4.49 -21.12
CA TYR A 33 -5.64 4.11 -22.43
C TYR A 33 -5.01 5.30 -23.18
N HIS A 34 -5.56 6.50 -23.04
CA HIS A 34 -4.99 7.70 -23.67
C HIS A 34 -3.74 8.24 -22.96
N ILE A 35 -3.57 7.98 -21.65
CA ILE A 35 -2.41 8.47 -20.89
C ILE A 35 -1.32 7.43 -20.64
N ILE A 36 -1.55 6.15 -20.91
CA ILE A 36 -0.57 5.08 -20.66
C ILE A 36 0.73 5.24 -21.45
N GLY A 37 0.71 5.97 -22.57
CA GLY A 37 1.90 6.31 -23.35
C GLY A 37 2.66 7.53 -22.84
N ASP A 38 2.08 8.29 -21.90
CA ASP A 38 2.74 9.46 -21.30
C ASP A 38 3.57 9.03 -20.10
N THR A 39 4.88 8.96 -20.28
CA THR A 39 5.83 8.53 -19.24
C THR A 39 6.40 9.70 -18.41
N SER A 40 5.80 10.90 -18.48
CA SER A 40 6.25 12.05 -17.67
C SER A 40 5.83 11.98 -16.19
N TYR A 41 4.92 11.06 -15.83
CA TYR A 41 4.45 10.81 -14.46
C TYR A 41 3.92 9.38 -14.32
N GLY A 42 4.03 8.75 -13.15
CA GLY A 42 3.47 7.43 -12.87
C GLY A 42 1.96 7.46 -12.71
N LYS A 43 1.29 6.33 -12.97
CA LYS A 43 -0.12 6.14 -12.60
C LYS A 43 -0.23 4.95 -11.66
N LEU A 44 -0.69 5.17 -10.44
CA LEU A 44 -0.90 4.10 -9.46
C LEU A 44 -2.40 3.85 -9.31
N ILE A 45 -2.84 2.63 -9.57
CA ILE A 45 -4.25 2.27 -9.60
C ILE A 45 -4.52 1.17 -8.57
N PHE A 46 -5.42 1.43 -7.64
CA PHE A 46 -5.95 0.43 -6.73
C PHE A 46 -7.26 -0.12 -7.30
N ASP A 47 -7.19 -1.30 -7.93
CA ASP A 47 -8.31 -1.90 -8.64
C ASP A 47 -9.11 -2.81 -7.69
N LEU A 48 -10.18 -2.27 -7.10
CA LEU A 48 -11.03 -3.00 -6.15
C LEU A 48 -11.99 -3.96 -6.86
N ASN A 49 -12.39 -3.66 -8.09
CA ASN A 49 -13.35 -4.49 -8.84
C ASN A 49 -12.67 -5.48 -9.79
N GLY A 50 -11.37 -5.32 -10.03
CA GLY A 50 -10.57 -6.22 -10.85
C GLY A 50 -10.83 -6.04 -12.35
N GLU A 51 -11.36 -4.88 -12.74
CA GLU A 51 -11.86 -4.64 -14.08
C GLU A 51 -10.83 -3.93 -14.97
N TYR A 52 -9.76 -3.32 -14.45
CA TYR A 52 -8.91 -2.45 -15.28
C TYR A 52 -7.98 -3.20 -16.22
N PHE A 53 -7.44 -4.35 -15.83
CA PHE A 53 -6.43 -5.05 -16.64
C PHE A 53 -6.95 -6.31 -17.34
N LEU A 54 -7.80 -7.11 -16.69
CA LEU A 54 -8.44 -8.27 -17.33
C LEU A 54 -9.77 -7.89 -17.95
N LYS A 55 -10.18 -8.73 -18.89
CA LYS A 55 -11.54 -8.72 -19.42
C LYS A 55 -12.56 -8.93 -18.31
N GLY A 56 -13.45 -7.95 -18.14
CA GLY A 56 -14.65 -8.10 -17.31
C GLY A 56 -15.73 -8.89 -18.05
N ARG A 57 -16.90 -9.07 -17.42
CA ARG A 57 -18.02 -9.81 -18.05
C ARG A 57 -18.51 -9.21 -19.36
N LYS A 58 -18.37 -7.90 -19.54
CA LYS A 58 -18.92 -7.14 -20.69
C LYS A 58 -17.96 -6.13 -21.30
N THR A 59 -16.81 -5.87 -20.68
CA THR A 59 -15.86 -4.84 -21.13
C THR A 59 -14.45 -5.38 -21.15
N TYR A 60 -13.64 -4.88 -22.09
CA TYR A 60 -12.22 -5.18 -22.16
C TYR A 60 -11.46 -4.46 -21.04
N GLY A 61 -10.39 -5.07 -20.55
CA GLY A 61 -9.37 -4.43 -19.74
C GLY A 61 -8.23 -3.92 -20.61
N LEU A 62 -7.31 -3.16 -20.02
CA LEU A 62 -6.12 -2.65 -20.71
C LEU A 62 -5.23 -3.80 -21.22
N GLY A 63 -5.19 -4.94 -20.52
CA GLY A 63 -4.40 -6.10 -20.93
C GLY A 63 -4.93 -6.83 -22.18
N ASP A 64 -6.16 -6.54 -22.60
CA ASP A 64 -6.73 -7.06 -23.85
C ASP A 64 -6.21 -6.33 -25.10
N ILE A 65 -5.54 -5.18 -24.92
CA ILE A 65 -5.13 -4.30 -26.01
C ILE A 65 -3.70 -4.66 -26.44
N GLU A 66 -3.56 -5.16 -27.67
CA GLU A 66 -2.28 -5.57 -28.27
C GLU A 66 -1.53 -4.38 -28.88
N GLU A 67 -1.13 -3.44 -28.04
CA GLU A 67 -0.31 -2.30 -28.46
C GLU A 67 1.01 -2.24 -27.69
N GLN A 68 2.08 -1.82 -28.36
CA GLN A 68 3.41 -1.74 -27.77
C GLN A 68 3.44 -0.86 -26.50
N LYS A 69 2.73 0.27 -26.52
CA LYS A 69 2.62 1.17 -25.37
C LYS A 69 2.00 0.52 -24.14
N ILE A 70 1.10 -0.46 -24.34
CA ILE A 70 0.48 -1.22 -23.25
C ILE A 70 1.50 -2.22 -22.72
N LYS A 71 2.13 -2.99 -23.61
CA LYS A 71 3.14 -3.99 -23.25
C LYS A 71 4.30 -3.41 -22.44
N GLU A 72 4.76 -2.22 -22.81
CA GLU A 72 5.91 -1.57 -22.17
C GLU A 72 5.55 -0.82 -20.87
N ASN A 73 4.36 -0.23 -20.80
CA ASN A 73 4.00 0.71 -19.72
C ASN A 73 2.94 0.19 -18.75
N LEU A 74 2.29 -0.95 -19.01
CA LEU A 74 1.38 -1.57 -18.06
C LEU A 74 2.13 -2.55 -17.15
N VAL A 75 2.10 -2.29 -15.85
CA VAL A 75 2.64 -3.16 -14.80
C VAL A 75 1.48 -3.63 -13.92
N VAL A 76 1.39 -4.94 -13.66
CA VAL A 76 0.27 -5.53 -12.91
C VAL A 76 0.77 -6.42 -11.78
N TYR A 77 0.23 -6.16 -10.58
CA TYR A 77 0.25 -7.05 -9.43
C TYR A 77 -1.17 -7.59 -9.22
N SER A 78 -1.33 -8.90 -9.11
CA SER A 78 -2.64 -9.55 -8.90
C SER A 78 -2.48 -10.90 -8.23
N ASP A 79 -3.45 -11.29 -7.40
CA ASP A 79 -3.55 -12.64 -6.84
C ASP A 79 -4.29 -13.61 -7.77
N LYS A 80 -4.84 -13.13 -8.89
CA LYS A 80 -5.51 -13.95 -9.90
C LYS A 80 -4.51 -14.84 -10.63
N ARG A 81 -4.97 -16.01 -11.05
CA ARG A 81 -4.26 -16.80 -12.05
C ARG A 81 -4.50 -16.18 -13.41
N LEU A 82 -3.43 -15.72 -14.07
CA LEU A 82 -3.53 -15.17 -15.41
C LEU A 82 -3.83 -16.26 -16.44
N PRO A 83 -4.85 -16.08 -17.30
CA PRO A 83 -5.03 -16.92 -18.47
C PRO A 83 -3.81 -16.84 -19.41
N HIS A 84 -3.50 -17.93 -20.10
CA HIS A 84 -2.30 -18.02 -20.95
C HIS A 84 -2.29 -17.01 -22.11
N GLU A 85 -3.46 -16.55 -22.57
CA GLU A 85 -3.59 -15.53 -23.61
C GLU A 85 -2.99 -14.17 -23.23
N TYR A 86 -2.88 -13.89 -21.92
CA TYR A 86 -2.27 -12.65 -21.40
C TYR A 86 -0.75 -12.73 -21.25
N LYS A 87 -0.14 -13.86 -21.61
CA LYS A 87 1.31 -13.99 -21.58
C LYS A 87 1.96 -12.93 -22.47
N ASP A 88 2.95 -12.22 -21.92
CA ASP A 88 3.71 -11.16 -22.59
C ASP A 88 2.88 -9.96 -23.10
N ARG A 89 1.63 -9.79 -22.63
CA ARG A 89 0.77 -8.63 -22.95
C ARG A 89 1.13 -7.37 -22.15
N PHE A 90 1.69 -7.56 -20.97
CA PHE A 90 2.07 -6.51 -20.02
C PHE A 90 3.08 -7.07 -19.02
N ILE A 91 3.68 -6.20 -18.20
CA ILE A 91 4.66 -6.58 -17.19
C ILE A 91 3.90 -7.13 -15.96
N TYR A 92 3.89 -8.45 -15.79
CA TYR A 92 3.28 -9.08 -14.62
C TYR A 92 4.32 -9.32 -13.51
N LYS A 93 4.04 -8.84 -12.30
CA LYS A 93 4.98 -8.86 -11.17
C LYS A 93 4.62 -9.83 -10.03
N GLY A 94 3.42 -10.41 -10.08
CA GLY A 94 2.99 -11.46 -9.16
C GLY A 94 1.96 -10.99 -8.15
N LYS A 95 1.93 -11.67 -7.00
CA LYS A 95 0.90 -11.54 -5.96
C LYS A 95 0.93 -10.19 -5.24
N VAL A 96 -0.21 -9.80 -4.68
CA VAL A 96 -0.34 -8.56 -3.91
C VAL A 96 -0.06 -8.82 -2.44
N LEU A 97 1.22 -9.03 -2.12
CA LEU A 97 1.71 -9.21 -0.75
C LEU A 97 2.74 -8.14 -0.44
N ILE A 98 2.91 -7.81 0.83
CA ILE A 98 3.88 -6.82 1.30
C ILE A 98 4.85 -7.51 2.25
N ASN A 99 6.13 -7.17 2.16
CA ASN A 99 7.05 -7.53 3.24
C ASN A 99 6.77 -6.63 4.45
N MET A 100 5.80 -7.05 5.27
CA MET A 100 5.35 -6.29 6.44
C MET A 100 6.44 -6.12 7.51
N HIS A 101 7.43 -7.00 7.55
CA HIS A 101 8.58 -6.83 8.44
C HIS A 101 9.40 -5.59 8.08
N GLU A 102 9.53 -5.29 6.78
CA GLU A 102 10.32 -4.16 6.27
C GLU A 102 9.54 -2.83 6.25
N HIS A 103 8.21 -2.87 6.24
CA HIS A 103 7.41 -1.71 5.85
C HIS A 103 6.38 -1.25 6.88
N LEU A 104 6.10 -2.03 7.91
CA LEU A 104 5.24 -1.59 9.01
C LEU A 104 5.91 -0.49 9.85
N THR A 105 5.11 0.49 10.24
CA THR A 105 5.45 1.48 11.26
C THR A 105 4.66 1.21 12.55
N VAL A 106 5.04 1.88 13.65
CA VAL A 106 4.24 1.87 14.88
C VAL A 106 2.82 2.34 14.61
N GLY A 107 2.67 3.40 13.81
CA GLY A 107 1.37 3.94 13.41
C GLY A 107 0.52 2.91 12.68
N ASP A 108 1.10 2.17 11.74
CA ASP A 108 0.41 1.09 11.02
C ASP A 108 -0.04 -0.02 11.96
N ILE A 109 0.83 -0.46 12.88
CA ILE A 109 0.48 -1.50 13.87
C ILE A 109 -0.72 -1.06 14.72
N LEU A 110 -0.71 0.19 15.20
CA LEU A 110 -1.78 0.73 16.03
C LEU A 110 -3.08 0.99 15.24
N ASN A 111 -2.97 1.31 13.95
CA ASN A 111 -4.12 1.61 13.09
C ASN A 111 -4.80 0.33 12.56
N PHE A 112 -4.02 -0.69 12.19
CA PHE A 112 -4.53 -1.90 11.55
C PHE A 112 -4.86 -3.04 12.51
N SER A 113 -4.50 -2.90 13.79
CA SER A 113 -4.81 -3.88 14.83
C SER A 113 -5.50 -3.21 16.02
N THR A 114 -6.44 -3.90 16.64
CA THR A 114 -7.24 -3.36 17.75
C THR A 114 -6.96 -4.08 19.07
N GLY A 115 -7.52 -3.55 20.16
CA GLY A 115 -7.51 -4.20 21.46
C GLY A 115 -6.17 -4.16 22.18
N PHE A 116 -5.25 -3.26 21.82
CA PHE A 116 -4.02 -3.02 22.59
C PHE A 116 -4.32 -2.40 23.94
N SER A 117 -3.72 -2.93 25.02
CA SER A 117 -3.76 -2.28 26.34
C SER A 117 -2.83 -1.08 26.38
N GLU A 118 -2.97 -0.21 27.39
CA GLU A 118 -2.12 0.97 27.54
C GLU A 118 -0.63 0.62 27.67
N VAL A 119 -0.28 -0.50 28.30
CA VAL A 119 1.12 -0.97 28.37
C VAL A 119 1.62 -1.39 26.99
N MET A 120 0.79 -2.04 26.18
CA MET A 120 1.17 -2.42 24.81
C MET A 120 1.38 -1.19 23.94
N LYS A 121 0.47 -0.20 24.01
CA LYS A 121 0.61 1.06 23.28
C LYS A 121 1.85 1.82 23.73
N SER A 122 2.09 1.92 25.04
CA SER A 122 3.26 2.60 25.58
C SER A 122 4.56 1.98 25.08
N PHE A 123 4.63 0.64 25.01
CA PHE A 123 5.80 -0.03 24.47
C PHE A 123 5.96 0.19 22.95
N LEU A 124 4.88 0.07 22.18
CA LEU A 124 4.92 0.30 20.75
C LEU A 124 5.32 1.75 20.41
N LEU A 125 4.80 2.73 21.14
CA LEU A 125 5.14 4.15 20.99
C LEU A 125 6.54 4.50 21.54
N TYR A 126 7.14 3.64 22.36
CA TYR A 126 8.52 3.78 22.80
C TYR A 126 9.52 3.40 21.68
N LEU A 127 9.12 2.53 20.74
CA LEU A 127 10.00 2.12 19.65
C LEU A 127 10.26 3.27 18.67
N GLU A 128 11.52 3.47 18.32
CA GLU A 128 11.91 4.31 17.19
C GLU A 128 11.57 3.64 15.84
N GLU A 129 11.40 4.42 14.77
CA GLU A 129 11.02 3.88 13.45
C GLU A 129 12.02 2.82 12.93
N ASN A 130 13.32 3.05 13.14
CA ASN A 130 14.39 2.11 12.79
C ASN A 130 14.37 0.81 13.62
N GLN A 131 13.74 0.81 14.81
CA GLN A 131 13.62 -0.34 15.70
C GLN A 131 12.38 -1.20 15.40
N VAL A 132 11.36 -0.65 14.72
CA VAL A 132 10.12 -1.39 14.42
C VAL A 132 10.39 -2.64 13.59
N LYS A 133 11.23 -2.51 12.55
CA LYS A 133 11.63 -3.63 11.69
C LYS A 133 12.19 -4.77 12.52
N ASP A 134 13.23 -4.48 13.29
CA ASP A 134 13.89 -5.46 14.14
C ASP A 134 12.91 -6.07 15.15
N PHE A 135 12.06 -5.24 15.76
CA PHE A 135 11.06 -5.69 16.71
C PHE A 135 10.12 -6.71 16.09
N VAL A 136 9.57 -6.40 14.91
CA VAL A 136 8.63 -7.26 14.19
C VAL A 136 9.31 -8.56 13.74
N GLU A 137 10.51 -8.49 13.17
CA GLU A 137 11.27 -9.67 12.73
C GLU A 137 11.59 -10.62 13.89
N ASN A 138 11.93 -10.07 15.05
CA ASN A 138 12.37 -10.83 16.21
C ASN A 138 11.26 -11.10 17.24
N ILE A 139 10.01 -10.73 16.98
CA ILE A 139 8.94 -10.78 17.97
C ILE A 139 8.72 -12.18 18.54
N ASN A 140 8.85 -13.24 17.72
CA ASN A 140 8.73 -14.62 18.17
C ASN A 140 9.88 -15.03 19.11
N ASN A 141 11.09 -14.53 18.83
CA ASN A 141 12.25 -14.75 19.67
C ASN A 141 12.08 -14.02 21.01
N TYR A 142 11.61 -12.77 21.01
CA TYR A 142 11.30 -12.03 22.26
C TYR A 142 10.23 -12.70 23.13
N VAL A 143 9.22 -13.36 22.52
CA VAL A 143 8.22 -14.14 23.27
C VAL A 143 8.85 -15.37 23.94
N THR A 144 9.84 -15.98 23.31
CA THR A 144 10.51 -17.21 23.78
C THR A 144 11.62 -16.90 24.80
N ASN A 145 12.37 -15.82 24.55
CA ASN A 145 13.54 -15.38 25.29
C ASN A 145 13.35 -13.92 25.77
N PRO A 146 12.47 -13.65 26.76
CA PRO A 146 12.13 -12.29 27.17
C PRO A 146 13.33 -11.49 27.72
N ARG A 147 14.41 -12.16 28.16
CA ARG A 147 15.66 -11.48 28.57
C ARG A 147 16.22 -10.54 27.50
N GLN A 148 16.11 -10.91 26.23
CA GLN A 148 16.59 -10.08 25.13
C GLN A 148 15.82 -8.75 25.01
N LEU A 149 14.58 -8.68 25.52
CA LEU A 149 13.84 -7.41 25.60
C LEU A 149 14.44 -6.48 26.63
N HIS A 150 14.86 -7.01 27.78
CA HIS A 150 15.51 -6.23 28.84
C HIS A 150 16.88 -5.73 28.39
N GLU A 151 17.65 -6.56 27.68
CA GLU A 151 18.93 -6.16 27.10
C GLU A 151 18.77 -5.06 26.03
N LYS A 152 17.73 -5.17 25.19
CA LYS A 152 17.55 -4.26 24.05
C LYS A 152 16.79 -2.99 24.39
N PHE A 153 15.86 -3.06 25.32
CA PHE A 153 15.00 -1.95 25.74
C PHE A 153 15.00 -1.79 27.27
N PRO A 154 16.19 -1.62 27.91
CA PRO A 154 16.32 -1.61 29.36
C PRO A 154 15.49 -0.50 30.00
N ASP A 155 15.46 0.69 29.39
CA ASP A 155 14.73 1.85 29.92
C ASP A 155 13.22 1.64 30.03
N PHE A 156 12.64 0.72 29.24
CA PHE A 156 11.23 0.40 29.34
C PHE A 156 10.94 -0.76 30.30
N TRP A 157 11.83 -1.75 30.36
CA TRP A 157 11.57 -3.02 31.06
C TRP A 157 12.22 -3.12 32.45
N ASP A 158 13.28 -2.36 32.75
CA ASP A 158 14.02 -2.45 34.02
C ASP A 158 13.57 -1.45 35.10
N THR A 159 12.62 -0.55 34.81
CA THR A 159 12.17 0.52 35.73
C THR A 159 11.24 0.07 36.87
N GLY A 160 11.35 -1.19 37.34
CA GLY A 160 10.69 -1.70 38.56
C GLY A 160 9.54 -2.70 38.33
N THR A 161 9.43 -3.71 39.21
CA THR A 161 8.44 -4.83 39.35
C THR A 161 8.00 -5.61 38.09
N LYS A 162 8.25 -5.13 36.87
CA LYS A 162 7.97 -5.82 35.61
C LYS A 162 9.06 -6.86 35.35
N GLY A 163 9.03 -7.97 36.07
CA GLY A 163 9.92 -9.09 35.77
C GLY A 163 9.69 -9.65 34.37
N GLU A 164 10.61 -10.49 33.88
CA GLU A 164 10.59 -11.12 32.54
C GLU A 164 9.21 -11.70 32.14
N LYS A 165 8.44 -12.20 33.14
CA LYS A 165 7.07 -12.70 32.95
C LYS A 165 6.11 -11.64 32.42
N SER A 166 6.19 -10.40 32.91
CA SER A 166 5.33 -9.28 32.48
C SER A 166 5.69 -8.84 31.06
N ALA A 167 6.99 -8.74 30.74
CA ALA A 167 7.46 -8.44 29.40
C ALA A 167 6.97 -9.48 28.40
N ARG A 168 7.16 -10.77 28.72
CA ARG A 168 6.68 -11.89 27.90
C ARG A 168 5.16 -11.83 27.65
N ILE A 169 4.36 -11.60 28.68
CA ILE A 169 2.89 -11.51 28.54
C ILE A 169 2.52 -10.36 27.58
N THR A 170 3.17 -9.21 27.73
CA THR A 170 2.92 -8.03 26.90
C THR A 170 3.29 -8.28 25.44
N ILE A 171 4.50 -8.78 25.17
CA ILE A 171 4.96 -9.04 23.80
C ILE A 171 4.18 -10.19 23.15
N ALA A 172 3.86 -11.25 23.90
CA ALA A 172 3.02 -12.35 23.37
C ALA A 172 1.63 -11.84 22.96
N ALA A 173 1.07 -10.90 23.73
CA ALA A 173 -0.20 -10.28 23.42
C ALA A 173 -0.13 -9.32 22.20
N ILE A 174 0.98 -8.60 22.01
CA ILE A 174 1.25 -7.82 20.79
C ILE A 174 1.38 -8.76 19.59
N ARG A 175 2.25 -9.78 19.67
CA ARG A 175 2.44 -10.79 18.62
C ARG A 175 1.11 -11.37 18.17
N LYS A 176 0.26 -11.77 19.12
CA LYS A 176 -1.05 -12.37 18.80
C LYS A 176 -1.94 -11.42 17.99
N ARG A 177 -1.89 -10.12 18.26
CA ARG A 177 -2.71 -9.11 17.57
C ARG A 177 -2.20 -8.81 16.17
N ILE A 178 -0.87 -8.71 16.01
CA ILE A 178 -0.26 -8.38 14.72
C ILE A 178 -0.01 -9.60 13.84
N ALA A 179 -0.28 -10.82 14.33
CA ALA A 179 0.01 -12.07 13.63
C ALA A 179 -0.55 -12.11 12.20
N TYR A 180 -1.74 -11.58 11.96
CA TYR A 180 -2.34 -11.50 10.62
C TYR A 180 -1.53 -10.63 9.64
N LEU A 181 -0.87 -9.59 10.16
CA LEU A 181 -0.06 -8.69 9.38
C LEU A 181 1.33 -9.24 9.10
N ILE A 182 1.89 -10.11 9.94
CA ILE A 182 3.32 -10.47 9.89
C ILE A 182 3.59 -11.95 9.63
N GLU A 183 2.59 -12.83 9.74
CA GLU A 183 2.80 -14.26 9.53
C GLU A 183 2.62 -14.67 8.06
N GLU A 184 3.59 -15.43 7.56
CA GLU A 184 3.54 -16.03 6.22
C GLU A 184 2.27 -16.86 6.02
N GLY A 185 1.63 -16.68 4.86
CA GLY A 185 0.46 -17.45 4.45
C GLY A 185 -0.85 -17.17 5.20
N LYS A 186 -0.88 -16.23 6.16
CA LYS A 186 -2.10 -15.90 6.92
C LYS A 186 -2.86 -14.67 6.43
N GLY A 187 -2.22 -13.79 5.68
CA GLY A 187 -2.85 -12.55 5.23
C GLY A 187 -2.00 -11.80 4.22
N LEU A 188 -1.42 -10.69 4.66
CA LEU A 188 -0.78 -9.70 3.81
C LEU A 188 0.73 -9.85 3.67
N HIS A 189 1.36 -10.61 4.57
CA HIS A 189 2.81 -10.73 4.64
C HIS A 189 3.38 -11.69 3.59
N SER A 190 4.47 -11.28 2.95
CA SER A 190 5.51 -12.21 2.51
C SER A 190 6.89 -11.57 2.56
N SER A 191 7.82 -12.23 3.24
CA SER A 191 9.24 -11.87 3.33
C SER A 191 9.94 -11.80 1.97
N SER A 192 9.44 -12.56 1.00
CA SER A 192 9.95 -12.56 -0.38
C SER A 192 9.36 -11.44 -1.26
N SER A 193 8.32 -10.74 -0.80
CA SER A 193 7.69 -9.69 -1.60
C SER A 193 8.63 -8.50 -1.80
N LYS A 194 8.63 -7.98 -3.03
CA LYS A 194 9.31 -6.75 -3.44
C LYS A 194 8.34 -5.70 -3.97
N LEU A 195 7.05 -5.84 -3.66
CA LEU A 195 5.99 -5.01 -4.22
C LEU A 195 6.28 -3.52 -3.97
N ILE A 196 6.62 -3.12 -2.73
CA ILE A 196 6.85 -1.71 -2.40
C ILE A 196 8.10 -1.19 -3.15
N GLU A 197 9.20 -1.95 -3.14
CA GLU A 197 10.47 -1.55 -3.73
C GLU A 197 10.41 -1.49 -5.26
N GLU A 198 9.59 -2.33 -5.90
CA GLU A 198 9.48 -2.38 -7.36
C GLU A 198 8.44 -1.40 -7.92
N VAL A 199 7.37 -1.10 -7.17
CA VAL A 199 6.36 -0.12 -7.60
C VAL A 199 6.99 1.27 -7.78
N MET A 200 7.86 1.72 -6.86
CA MET A 200 8.44 3.06 -6.92
C MET A 200 9.25 3.33 -8.20
N PRO A 201 10.20 2.47 -8.63
CA PRO A 201 10.89 2.64 -9.91
C PRO A 201 9.96 2.65 -11.12
N TYR A 202 8.91 1.82 -11.15
CA TYR A 202 7.95 1.83 -12.27
C TYR A 202 7.16 3.13 -12.35
N LEU A 203 6.72 3.66 -11.20
CA LEU A 203 6.07 4.97 -11.14
C LEU A 203 7.04 6.09 -11.55
N LYS A 204 8.31 6.02 -11.15
CA LYS A 204 9.34 6.99 -11.55
C LYS A 204 9.61 6.96 -13.06
N GLN A 205 9.50 5.80 -13.68
CA GLN A 205 9.57 5.63 -15.15
C GLN A 205 8.30 6.08 -15.87
N GLY A 206 7.29 6.57 -15.15
CA GLY A 206 6.04 7.04 -15.71
C GLY A 206 5.03 5.96 -16.09
N LYS A 207 5.28 4.71 -15.66
CA LYS A 207 4.42 3.57 -16.01
C LYS A 207 3.08 3.61 -15.28
N THR A 208 2.12 2.87 -15.85
CA THR A 208 0.83 2.57 -15.23
C THR A 208 0.96 1.29 -14.42
N VAL A 209 0.90 1.41 -13.10
CA VAL A 209 0.95 0.30 -12.14
C VAL A 209 -0.46 0.03 -11.64
N ILE A 210 -0.98 -1.17 -11.91
CA ILE A 210 -2.23 -1.68 -11.37
C ILE A 210 -1.92 -2.64 -10.23
N VAL A 211 -2.45 -2.33 -9.05
CA VAL A 211 -2.51 -3.22 -7.90
C VAL A 211 -3.94 -3.76 -7.83
N ASP A 212 -4.14 -5.00 -8.28
CA ASP A 212 -5.44 -5.66 -8.29
C ASP A 212 -5.79 -6.20 -6.90
N LEU A 213 -6.74 -5.53 -6.26
CA LEU A 213 -7.22 -5.81 -4.92
C LEU A 213 -8.57 -6.55 -4.93
N SER A 214 -9.07 -6.97 -6.09
CA SER A 214 -10.41 -7.56 -6.21
C SER A 214 -10.59 -8.94 -5.58
N LEU A 215 -9.50 -9.62 -5.22
CA LEU A 215 -9.54 -10.85 -4.42
C LEU A 215 -9.23 -10.60 -2.94
N ARG A 216 -9.06 -9.33 -2.54
CA ARG A 216 -8.83 -8.92 -1.16
C ARG A 216 -10.15 -8.43 -0.56
N ASP A 217 -10.33 -8.62 0.74
CA ASP A 217 -11.42 -7.97 1.44
C ASP A 217 -11.14 -6.46 1.59
N SER A 218 -12.14 -5.71 2.06
CA SER A 218 -12.03 -4.25 2.19
C SER A 218 -10.93 -3.81 3.18
N VAL A 219 -10.64 -4.63 4.20
CA VAL A 219 -9.63 -4.32 5.22
C VAL A 219 -8.24 -4.51 4.62
N ASP A 220 -7.98 -5.64 3.97
CA ASP A 220 -6.73 -5.94 3.28
C ASP A 220 -6.42 -4.91 2.19
N ALA A 221 -7.41 -4.60 1.36
CA ALA A 221 -7.28 -3.59 0.31
C ALA A 221 -6.93 -2.21 0.88
N SER A 222 -7.56 -1.83 1.98
CA SER A 222 -7.27 -0.58 2.69
C SER A 222 -5.85 -0.56 3.27
N ILE A 223 -5.39 -1.65 3.90
CA ILE A 223 -4.03 -1.75 4.45
C ILE A 223 -2.98 -1.64 3.34
N ILE A 224 -3.10 -2.45 2.29
CA ILE A 224 -2.14 -2.47 1.17
C ILE A 224 -2.03 -1.08 0.53
N SER A 225 -3.18 -0.49 0.20
CA SER A 225 -3.22 0.81 -0.46
C SER A 225 -2.68 1.92 0.45
N THR A 226 -3.02 1.90 1.74
CA THR A 226 -2.49 2.85 2.74
C THR A 226 -0.96 2.79 2.83
N ILE A 227 -0.37 1.61 2.92
CA ILE A 227 1.09 1.45 3.00
C ILE A 227 1.77 1.95 1.72
N LEU A 228 1.24 1.62 0.56
CA LEU A 228 1.77 2.08 -0.73
C LEU A 228 1.74 3.60 -0.87
N VAL A 229 0.61 4.23 -0.57
CA VAL A 229 0.47 5.69 -0.61
C VAL A 229 1.37 6.36 0.41
N ARG A 230 1.46 5.80 1.63
CA ARG A 230 2.37 6.29 2.67
C ARG A 230 3.81 6.26 2.21
N LYS A 231 4.28 5.13 1.69
CA LYS A 231 5.67 4.98 1.21
C LYS A 231 6.00 5.92 0.06
N LEU A 232 5.06 6.13 -0.87
CA LEU A 232 5.24 7.08 -1.97
C LEU A 232 5.33 8.52 -1.45
N PHE A 233 4.43 8.89 -0.52
CA PHE A 233 4.42 10.21 0.11
C PHE A 233 5.70 10.48 0.91
N GLU A 234 6.12 9.54 1.75
CA GLU A 234 7.37 9.62 2.54
C GLU A 234 8.59 9.78 1.64
N HIS A 235 8.72 8.96 0.59
CA HIS A 235 9.80 9.08 -0.40
C HIS A 235 9.82 10.47 -1.04
N ASN A 236 8.68 10.94 -1.54
CA ASN A 236 8.60 12.24 -2.20
C ASN A 236 8.90 13.40 -1.23
N LYS A 237 8.40 13.33 0.00
CA LYS A 237 8.69 14.31 1.05
C LYS A 237 10.19 14.37 1.34
N GLU A 238 10.84 13.22 1.53
CA GLU A 238 12.28 13.13 1.75
C GLU A 238 13.06 13.75 0.58
N LYS A 239 12.76 13.37 -0.68
CA LYS A 239 13.49 13.89 -1.85
C LYS A 239 13.25 15.37 -2.11
N PHE A 240 12.06 15.87 -1.80
CA PHE A 240 11.74 17.28 -1.90
C PHE A 240 12.50 18.13 -0.87
N THR A 241 12.67 17.65 0.37
CA THR A 241 13.36 18.40 1.44
C THR A 241 14.87 18.24 1.44
N SER A 242 15.42 17.25 0.74
CA SER A 242 16.86 16.94 0.69
C SER A 242 17.56 17.42 -0.60
N ASP A 243 17.06 18.48 -1.24
CA ASP A 243 17.61 19.10 -2.47
C ASP A 243 17.81 18.14 -3.66
N ASN A 244 17.06 17.02 -3.70
CA ASN A 244 17.04 16.07 -4.82
C ASN A 244 15.68 16.03 -5.54
N PRO A 245 15.14 17.17 -6.02
CA PRO A 245 13.80 17.23 -6.59
C PRO A 245 13.63 16.38 -7.86
N LYS A 246 14.73 16.05 -8.55
CA LYS A 246 14.73 15.15 -9.73
C LYS A 246 14.35 13.71 -9.38
N ASP A 247 14.48 13.34 -8.10
CA ASP A 247 14.14 12.00 -7.60
C ASP A 247 12.73 11.89 -7.02
N VAL A 248 11.98 13.01 -7.00
CA VAL A 248 10.55 13.02 -6.70
C VAL A 248 9.82 12.25 -7.79
N ILE A 249 8.92 11.36 -7.37
CA ILE A 249 8.13 10.50 -8.22
C ILE A 249 6.77 11.16 -8.45
N ASN A 250 6.66 11.94 -9.54
CA ASN A 250 5.38 12.51 -9.96
C ASN A 250 4.40 11.37 -10.28
N THR A 251 3.29 11.29 -9.56
CA THR A 251 2.33 10.18 -9.70
C THR A 251 0.89 10.67 -9.57
N VAL A 252 0.01 10.18 -10.43
CA VAL A 252 -1.45 10.29 -10.24
C VAL A 252 -1.96 9.00 -9.61
N ILE A 253 -2.64 9.12 -8.46
CA ILE A 253 -3.21 7.98 -7.74
C ILE A 253 -4.70 7.87 -8.07
N PHE A 254 -5.10 6.71 -8.59
CA PHE A 254 -6.48 6.37 -8.90
C PHE A 254 -7.04 5.51 -7.76
N VAL A 255 -8.07 6.03 -7.11
CA VAL A 255 -8.74 5.37 -5.98
C VAL A 255 -10.18 5.06 -6.38
N GLU A 256 -10.51 3.77 -6.45
CA GLU A 256 -11.90 3.34 -6.56
C GLU A 256 -12.62 3.42 -5.21
N GLU A 257 -13.92 3.73 -5.24
CA GLU A 257 -14.77 3.75 -4.04
C GLU A 257 -14.09 4.49 -2.87
N ALA A 258 -13.71 5.75 -3.12
CA ALA A 258 -12.85 6.54 -2.24
C ALA A 258 -13.32 6.63 -0.78
N GLN A 259 -14.61 6.42 -0.51
CA GLN A 259 -15.14 6.28 0.85
C GLN A 259 -14.47 5.16 1.67
N ASN A 260 -13.91 4.13 1.01
CA ASN A 260 -13.20 3.03 1.67
C ASN A 260 -11.85 3.47 2.27
N VAL A 261 -11.28 4.59 1.80
CA VAL A 261 -9.99 5.11 2.27
C VAL A 261 -10.08 6.54 2.83
N LEU A 262 -11.21 7.23 2.63
CA LEU A 262 -11.49 8.61 3.08
C LEU A 262 -12.74 8.70 3.98
N SER A 263 -12.98 7.73 4.87
CA SER A 263 -14.09 7.84 5.84
C SER A 263 -13.91 9.03 6.80
N ASP A 264 -14.99 9.58 7.37
CA ASP A 264 -14.93 10.74 8.26
C ASP A 264 -14.00 10.54 9.47
N GLU A 265 -13.93 9.32 10.01
CA GLU A 265 -13.00 8.95 11.08
C GLU A 265 -11.55 9.01 10.61
N LEU A 266 -11.28 8.50 9.40
CA LEU A 266 -9.96 8.51 8.77
C LEU A 266 -9.54 9.92 8.35
N VAL A 267 -10.47 10.79 7.97
CA VAL A 267 -10.21 12.20 7.63
C VAL A 267 -9.89 13.03 8.88
N LYS A 268 -10.54 12.73 10.00
CA LYS A 268 -10.25 13.36 11.31
C LYS A 268 -8.89 12.94 11.85
N ALA A 269 -8.46 11.71 11.57
CA ALA A 269 -7.10 11.28 11.82
C ALA A 269 -6.17 11.93 10.76
N ALA A 270 -5.59 13.08 11.06
CA ALA A 270 -4.60 13.77 10.20
C ALA A 270 -3.37 12.89 9.82
N ALA A 271 -3.29 11.68 10.36
CA ALA A 271 -2.31 10.64 10.02
C ALA A 271 -2.62 9.87 8.73
N ASN A 272 -3.85 9.88 8.18
CA ASN A 272 -4.18 9.07 7.00
C ASN A 272 -3.35 9.51 5.75
N PRO A 273 -2.58 8.61 5.12
CA PRO A 273 -1.75 8.92 3.95
C PRO A 273 -2.50 9.50 2.75
N PHE A 274 -3.73 9.05 2.47
CA PHE A 274 -4.54 9.62 1.39
C PHE A 274 -4.92 11.07 1.66
N VAL A 275 -5.24 11.39 2.92
CA VAL A 275 -5.60 12.75 3.34
C VAL A 275 -4.37 13.67 3.28
N LYS A 276 -3.20 13.18 3.69
CA LYS A 276 -1.93 13.92 3.56
C LYS A 276 -1.59 14.17 2.10
N THR A 277 -1.60 13.15 1.26
CA THR A 277 -1.37 13.29 -0.19
C THR A 277 -2.38 14.25 -0.82
N ALA A 278 -3.65 14.19 -0.43
CA ALA A 278 -4.66 15.11 -0.94
C ALA A 278 -4.51 16.55 -0.44
N LYS A 279 -3.74 16.83 0.62
CA LYS A 279 -3.51 18.20 1.14
C LYS A 279 -2.17 18.78 0.72
N GLU A 280 -1.13 17.96 0.76
CA GLU A 280 0.28 18.35 0.66
C GLU A 280 0.95 17.87 -0.64
N GLY A 281 0.35 16.90 -1.35
CA GLY A 281 0.84 16.35 -2.62
C GLY A 281 0.36 17.08 -3.86
#